data_AF-A0A940QMJ0-F1
#
_entry.id   AF-A0A940QMJ0-F1
#
_cell.length_a   1.000
_cell.length_b   1.000
_cell.length_c   1.000
_cell.angle_alpha   90.00
_cell.angle_beta   90.00
_cell.angle_gamma   90.00
#
_symmetry.space_group_name_H-M   'P 1'
#
loop_
_entity.id
_entity.type
_entity.pdbx_description
1 polymer ?
#
loop_
_entity_poly.entity_id
_entity_poly.type
_entity_poly.pdbx_seq_one_letter_code
_entity_poly.pdbx_strand_id
1 'polypeptide(L)'
;MAGRMASRVAALATGLLIVSTMAVAAGTPLGADLRAHRQDRGALIVLDLYGSYEQMGRQQVELLGATSRELGDLYAGRWRALVRAQGLFGSVVNGVILPLWAAFGGWREDSGFFEEAAGVAGALGTKGTDGVRFLYGGVFGGGSTVFAATRSATADGRAIIGRNVDWSDDSGRRRPVVARYHPENGDLVYLAASWPLIIVPIVGLNEAGLAISINFFDADDMIGLG
;
A
#
# COMPACT_ATOMS: atom_id res chain seq x y z
N MET A 1 -35.92 7.03 12.28
CA MET A 1 -36.15 6.12 11.14
C MET A 1 -34.99 6.06 10.12
N ALA A 2 -34.08 7.04 10.09
CA ALA A 2 -32.93 7.09 9.15
C ALA A 2 -31.77 6.10 9.44
N GLY A 3 -31.69 5.52 10.65
CA GLY A 3 -30.57 4.64 11.04
C GLY A 3 -30.62 3.20 10.49
N ARG A 4 -31.74 2.74 9.92
CA ARG A 4 -31.89 1.36 9.42
C ARG A 4 -31.57 1.19 7.93
N MET A 5 -31.34 2.27 7.18
CA MET A 5 -30.98 2.21 5.76
C MET A 5 -29.46 2.11 5.55
N ALA A 6 -28.64 2.75 6.40
CA ALA A 6 -27.19 2.72 6.28
C ALA A 6 -26.58 1.31 6.51
N SER A 7 -27.17 0.49 7.37
CA SER A 7 -26.64 -0.86 7.66
C SER A 7 -26.89 -1.87 6.54
N ARG A 8 -27.88 -1.63 5.66
CA ARG A 8 -28.19 -2.53 4.53
C ARG A 8 -27.29 -2.28 3.32
N VAL A 9 -26.76 -1.07 3.16
CA VAL A 9 -25.81 -0.74 2.07
C VAL A 9 -24.42 -1.29 2.35
N ALA A 10 -23.96 -1.24 3.62
CA ALA A 10 -22.67 -1.80 4.01
C ALA A 10 -22.62 -3.34 3.87
N ALA A 11 -23.69 -4.05 4.27
CA ALA A 11 -23.75 -5.51 4.17
C ALA A 11 -23.80 -6.02 2.71
N LEU A 12 -24.39 -5.25 1.79
CA LEU A 12 -24.41 -5.57 0.36
C LEU A 12 -23.06 -5.33 -0.33
N ALA A 13 -22.27 -4.36 0.13
CA ALA A 13 -20.93 -4.09 -0.39
C ALA A 13 -19.91 -5.16 0.04
N THR A 14 -20.01 -5.70 1.26
CA THR A 14 -19.14 -6.79 1.74
C THR A 14 -19.47 -8.13 1.06
N GLY A 15 -20.74 -8.38 0.72
CA GLY A 15 -21.16 -9.61 0.04
C GLY A 15 -20.75 -9.69 -1.44
N LEU A 16 -20.68 -8.56 -2.15
CA LEU A 16 -20.36 -8.57 -3.59
C LEU A 16 -18.85 -8.75 -3.89
N LEU A 17 -17.97 -8.48 -2.92
CA LEU A 17 -16.52 -8.62 -3.09
C LEU A 17 -16.01 -10.06 -2.91
N ILE A 18 -16.80 -10.93 -2.27
CA ILE A 18 -16.38 -12.30 -1.92
C ILE A 18 -16.59 -13.31 -3.07
N VAL A 19 -17.43 -13.00 -4.07
CA VAL A 19 -17.79 -13.98 -5.12
C VAL A 19 -16.94 -13.86 -6.40
N SER A 20 -16.16 -12.78 -6.59
CA SER A 20 -15.50 -12.53 -7.88
C SER A 20 -14.03 -12.97 -7.97
N THR A 21 -13.41 -13.50 -6.91
CA THR A 21 -11.96 -13.79 -6.87
C THR A 21 -11.57 -15.26 -6.88
N MET A 22 -12.52 -16.21 -6.85
CA MET A 22 -12.19 -17.65 -6.83
C MET A 22 -12.07 -18.32 -8.22
N ALA A 23 -12.04 -17.54 -9.31
CA ALA A 23 -11.89 -18.07 -10.67
C ALA A 23 -10.56 -17.69 -11.35
N VAL A 24 -9.49 -17.46 -10.57
CA VAL A 24 -8.13 -17.26 -11.11
C VAL A 24 -7.22 -18.39 -10.62
N ALA A 25 -7.58 -19.62 -10.96
CA ALA A 25 -6.73 -20.80 -10.78
C ALA A 25 -6.91 -21.78 -11.95
N ALA A 26 -6.93 -21.24 -13.17
CA ALA A 26 -6.73 -22.03 -14.38
C ALA A 26 -6.10 -21.10 -15.42
N GLY A 27 -4.88 -21.45 -15.84
CA GLY A 27 -4.03 -20.65 -16.71
C GLY A 27 -4.75 -20.12 -17.94
N THR A 28 -5.21 -18.87 -17.84
CA THR A 28 -5.54 -18.09 -19.03
C THR A 28 -4.19 -17.67 -19.60
N PRO A 29 -3.84 -18.04 -20.84
CA PRO A 29 -2.61 -17.56 -21.45
C PRO A 29 -2.63 -16.03 -21.40
N LEU A 30 -1.56 -15.43 -20.87
CA LEU A 30 -1.30 -13.99 -20.85
C LEU A 30 -1.17 -13.48 -22.31
N GLY A 31 -2.28 -13.42 -23.02
CA GLY A 31 -2.43 -12.83 -24.34
C GLY A 31 -3.21 -11.52 -24.30
N ALA A 32 -3.50 -11.00 -23.11
CA ALA A 32 -4.04 -9.66 -22.92
C ALA A 32 -2.89 -8.66 -22.93
N ASP A 33 -3.05 -7.56 -23.68
CA ASP A 33 -2.12 -6.43 -23.83
C ASP A 33 -1.43 -6.11 -22.49
N LEU A 34 -0.14 -6.48 -22.37
CA LEU A 34 0.68 -6.31 -21.17
C LEU A 34 0.96 -4.83 -20.95
N ARG A 35 -0.04 -4.10 -20.49
CA ARG A 35 0.02 -2.67 -20.24
C ARG A 35 -0.48 -2.38 -18.85
N ALA A 36 0.24 -1.49 -18.19
CA ALA A 36 -0.19 -0.90 -16.94
C ALA A 36 -1.58 -0.29 -17.14
N HIS A 37 -2.51 -0.63 -16.26
CA HIS A 37 -3.87 -0.14 -16.39
C HIS A 37 -4.53 0.10 -15.03
N ARG A 38 -5.54 0.96 -15.06
CA ARG A 38 -6.32 1.36 -13.90
C ARG A 38 -7.77 0.98 -14.12
N GLN A 39 -8.40 0.50 -13.06
CA GLN A 39 -9.83 0.29 -12.99
C GLN A 39 -10.41 0.88 -11.69
N ASP A 40 -11.44 1.70 -11.82
CA ASP A 40 -12.21 2.18 -10.67
C ASP A 40 -13.38 1.23 -10.38
N ARG A 41 -13.46 0.74 -9.13
CA ARG A 41 -14.51 -0.16 -8.62
C ARG A 41 -15.22 0.51 -7.43
N GLY A 42 -16.11 1.45 -7.73
CA GLY A 42 -16.73 2.29 -6.70
C GLY A 42 -15.65 3.13 -5.97
N ALA A 43 -15.56 2.98 -4.65
CA ALA A 43 -14.53 3.68 -3.86
C ALA A 43 -13.11 3.12 -4.06
N LEU A 44 -12.98 1.87 -4.53
CA LEU A 44 -11.71 1.18 -4.71
C LEU A 44 -11.07 1.52 -6.07
N ILE A 45 -9.76 1.74 -6.05
CA ILE A 45 -8.93 1.80 -7.26
C ILE A 45 -8.18 0.47 -7.37
N VAL A 46 -8.20 -0.14 -8.55
CA VAL A 46 -7.40 -1.32 -8.89
C VAL A 46 -6.37 -0.91 -9.94
N LEU A 47 -5.12 -1.28 -9.70
CA LEU A 47 -4.00 -1.04 -10.61
C LEU A 47 -3.38 -2.38 -10.98
N ASP A 48 -3.04 -2.57 -12.24
CA ASP A 48 -2.13 -3.62 -12.68
C ASP A 48 -0.85 -2.95 -13.16
N LEU A 49 0.28 -3.33 -12.56
CA LEU A 49 1.59 -2.73 -12.74
C LEU A 49 2.57 -3.78 -13.26
N TYR A 50 3.43 -3.42 -14.21
CA TYR A 50 4.30 -4.36 -14.93
C TYR A 50 5.75 -3.86 -15.01
N GLY A 51 6.70 -4.79 -15.08
CA GLY A 51 8.11 -4.49 -15.39
C GLY A 51 8.99 -4.43 -14.14
N SER A 52 10.01 -3.57 -14.13
CA SER A 52 10.85 -3.36 -12.94
C SER A 52 10.11 -2.58 -11.85
N TYR A 53 10.55 -2.69 -10.59
CA TYR A 53 9.96 -1.94 -9.48
C TYR A 53 9.99 -0.42 -9.71
N GLU A 54 11.06 0.11 -10.29
CA GLU A 54 11.12 1.52 -10.71
C GLU A 54 10.02 1.88 -11.74
N GLN A 55 9.81 1.02 -12.74
CA GLN A 55 8.76 1.21 -13.73
C GLN A 55 7.36 1.14 -13.10
N MET A 56 7.13 0.18 -12.20
CA MET A 56 5.86 0.03 -11.49
C MET A 56 5.54 1.23 -10.59
N GLY A 57 6.55 1.80 -9.91
CA GLY A 57 6.39 3.04 -9.14
C GLY A 57 6.01 4.24 -10.01
N ARG A 58 6.61 4.35 -11.20
CA ARG A 58 6.28 5.38 -12.19
C ARG A 58 4.85 5.22 -12.71
N GLN A 59 4.48 4.00 -13.10
CA GLN A 59 3.15 3.64 -13.59
C GLN A 59 2.07 3.96 -12.56
N GLN A 60 2.33 3.68 -11.28
CA GLN A 60 1.40 4.00 -10.20
C GLN A 60 1.06 5.50 -10.19
N VAL A 61 2.08 6.38 -10.26
CA VAL A 61 1.87 7.83 -10.30
C VAL A 61 1.09 8.27 -11.54
N GLU A 62 1.46 7.75 -12.71
CA GLU A 62 0.84 8.07 -14.00
C GLU A 62 -0.64 7.68 -14.03
N LEU A 63 -0.97 6.45 -13.60
CA LEU A 63 -2.33 5.92 -13.57
C LEU A 63 -3.24 6.63 -12.56
N LEU A 64 -2.68 7.08 -11.44
CA LEU A 64 -3.40 7.83 -10.42
C LEU A 64 -3.58 9.32 -10.78
N GLY A 65 -2.72 9.83 -11.66
CA GLY A 65 -2.83 11.18 -12.24
C GLY A 65 -2.73 12.29 -11.19
N ALA A 66 -3.69 13.22 -11.23
CA ALA A 66 -3.71 14.38 -10.32
C ALA A 66 -3.73 13.98 -8.83
N THR A 67 -4.37 12.85 -8.51
CA THR A 67 -4.45 12.28 -7.16
C THR A 67 -3.06 12.06 -6.55
N SER A 68 -2.09 11.64 -7.37
CA SER A 68 -0.71 11.40 -6.92
C SER A 68 -0.05 12.69 -6.42
N ARG A 69 -0.25 13.81 -7.11
CA ARG A 69 0.36 15.08 -6.69
C ARG A 69 -0.25 15.59 -5.40
N GLU A 70 -1.58 15.56 -5.31
CA GLU A 70 -2.30 15.96 -4.09
C GLU A 70 -1.86 15.14 -2.88
N LEU A 71 -1.75 13.82 -3.03
CA LEU A 71 -1.33 12.94 -1.94
C LEU A 71 0.17 13.03 -1.66
N GLY A 72 1.01 13.26 -2.68
CA GLY A 72 2.42 13.57 -2.50
C GLY A 72 2.63 14.81 -1.63
N ASP A 73 1.90 15.89 -1.91
CA ASP A 73 1.94 17.13 -1.12
C ASP A 73 1.45 16.89 0.32
N LEU A 74 0.36 16.13 0.48
CA LEU A 74 -0.19 15.76 1.78
C LEU A 74 0.83 14.96 2.61
N TYR A 75 1.45 13.94 2.02
CA TYR A 75 2.39 13.07 2.71
C TYR A 75 3.70 13.81 3.02
N ALA A 76 4.18 14.65 2.09
CA ALA A 76 5.31 15.55 2.35
C ALA A 76 5.01 16.54 3.48
N GLY A 77 3.78 17.05 3.56
CA GLY A 77 3.30 17.89 4.66
C GLY A 77 3.38 17.17 6.00
N ARG A 78 2.88 15.93 6.07
CA ARG A 78 2.92 15.07 7.27
C ARG A 78 4.34 14.73 7.69
N TRP A 79 5.18 14.31 6.76
CA TRP A 79 6.59 14.04 7.03
C TRP A 79 7.30 15.27 7.61
N ARG A 80 7.10 16.46 7.02
CA ARG A 80 7.65 17.72 7.56
C ARG A 80 7.13 18.03 8.96
N ALA A 81 5.85 17.75 9.25
CA ALA A 81 5.30 17.92 10.58
C ALA A 81 5.96 16.97 11.60
N LEU A 82 6.16 15.70 11.23
CA LEU A 82 6.86 14.72 12.05
C LEU A 82 8.31 15.14 12.34
N VAL A 83 9.04 15.56 11.30
CA VAL A 83 10.42 16.07 11.43
C VAL A 83 10.47 17.26 12.40
N ARG A 84 9.52 18.20 12.31
CA ARG A 84 9.44 19.34 13.23
C ARG A 84 9.13 18.92 14.67
N ALA A 85 8.21 17.98 14.86
CA ALA A 85 7.85 17.47 16.19
C ALA A 85 9.04 16.82 16.90
N GLN A 86 9.95 16.19 16.14
CA GLN A 86 11.16 15.53 16.64
C GLN A 86 12.37 16.48 16.77
N GLY A 87 12.20 17.78 16.48
CA GLY A 87 13.23 18.81 16.65
C GLY A 87 14.55 18.52 15.93
N LEU A 88 15.66 18.66 16.66
CA LEU A 88 17.01 18.47 16.12
C LEU A 88 17.24 17.05 15.62
N PHE A 89 16.76 16.05 16.36
CA PHE A 89 16.89 14.64 15.98
C PHE A 89 16.18 14.37 14.65
N GLY A 90 14.92 14.80 14.51
CA GLY A 90 14.18 14.67 13.26
C GLY A 90 14.88 15.36 12.09
N SER A 91 15.50 16.52 12.33
CA SER A 91 16.25 17.26 11.30
C SER A 91 17.47 16.49 10.82
N VAL A 92 18.24 15.87 11.74
CA VAL A 92 19.40 15.03 11.41
C VAL A 92 18.96 13.77 10.65
N VAL A 93 17.91 13.10 11.11
CA VAL A 93 17.35 11.93 10.42
C VAL A 93 16.95 12.29 8.99
N ASN A 94 16.19 13.37 8.81
CA ASN A 94 15.68 13.77 7.50
C ASN A 94 16.78 14.27 6.54
N GLY A 95 17.76 15.01 7.05
CA GLY A 95 18.77 15.69 6.24
C GLY A 95 20.00 14.84 5.91
N VAL A 96 20.33 13.87 6.76
CA VAL A 96 21.58 13.10 6.65
C VAL A 96 21.32 11.60 6.61
N ILE A 97 20.66 11.06 7.63
CA ILE A 97 20.53 9.60 7.79
C ILE A 97 19.66 9.02 6.67
N LEU A 98 18.48 9.61 6.43
CA LEU A 98 17.54 9.08 5.44
C LEU A 98 18.11 9.15 4.00
N PRO A 99 18.73 10.25 3.53
CA PRO A 99 19.38 10.26 2.23
C PRO A 99 20.50 9.23 2.09
N LEU A 100 21.35 9.08 3.11
CA LEU A 100 22.40 8.05 3.11
C LEU A 100 21.78 6.66 3.05
N TRP A 101 20.78 6.39 3.89
CA TRP A 101 20.08 5.11 3.90
C TRP A 101 19.38 4.82 2.58
N ALA A 102 18.76 5.81 1.93
CA ALA A 102 18.14 5.62 0.62
C ALA A 102 19.18 5.40 -0.49
N ALA A 103 20.36 6.00 -0.40
CA ALA A 103 21.44 5.81 -1.36
C ALA A 103 22.13 4.44 -1.24
N PHE A 104 22.31 3.94 -0.01
CA PHE A 104 23.00 2.68 0.25
C PHE A 104 22.07 1.49 0.50
N GLY A 105 20.82 1.76 0.87
CA GLY A 105 19.83 0.75 1.25
C GLY A 105 19.54 -0.22 0.12
N GLY A 106 19.44 0.27 -1.11
CA GLY A 106 19.22 -0.57 -2.29
C GLY A 106 20.34 -1.57 -2.59
N TRP A 107 21.54 -1.43 -2.00
CA TRP A 107 22.65 -2.36 -2.27
C TRP A 107 22.53 -3.71 -1.54
N ARG A 108 21.72 -3.79 -0.48
CA ARG A 108 21.53 -5.02 0.32
C ARG A 108 20.07 -5.44 0.44
N GLU A 109 19.22 -4.88 -0.40
CA GLU A 109 17.77 -4.97 -0.31
C GLU A 109 17.27 -5.57 -1.63
N ASP A 110 16.69 -6.77 -1.56
CA ASP A 110 16.28 -7.56 -2.74
C ASP A 110 14.78 -7.39 -3.08
N SER A 111 14.02 -6.60 -2.33
CA SER A 111 12.58 -6.38 -2.50
C SER A 111 12.22 -5.30 -3.52
N GLY A 112 13.19 -4.59 -4.09
CA GLY A 112 12.95 -3.49 -5.03
C GLY A 112 12.31 -2.24 -4.41
N PHE A 113 12.31 -2.13 -3.07
CA PHE A 113 11.64 -1.05 -2.33
C PHE A 113 12.16 0.33 -2.74
N PHE A 114 13.49 0.48 -2.81
CA PHE A 114 14.11 1.74 -3.15
C PHE A 114 13.94 2.11 -4.63
N GLU A 115 13.88 1.10 -5.50
CA GLU A 115 13.63 1.29 -6.93
C GLU A 115 12.20 1.82 -7.15
N GLU A 116 11.19 1.21 -6.52
CA GLU A 116 9.81 1.68 -6.62
C GLU A 116 9.65 3.09 -6.03
N ALA A 117 10.28 3.36 -4.87
CA ALA A 117 10.30 4.69 -4.28
C ALA A 117 10.92 5.74 -5.22
N ALA A 118 12.02 5.39 -5.89
CA ALA A 118 12.66 6.26 -6.88
C ALA A 118 11.77 6.49 -8.10
N GLY A 119 11.09 5.45 -8.59
CA GLY A 119 10.11 5.54 -9.67
C GLY A 119 8.96 6.49 -9.36
N VAL A 120 8.38 6.37 -8.17
CA VAL A 120 7.33 7.28 -7.65
C VAL A 120 7.85 8.72 -7.60
N ALA A 121 9.01 8.93 -6.98
CA ALA A 121 9.59 10.26 -6.82
C ALA A 121 9.90 10.93 -8.17
N GLY A 122 10.49 10.17 -9.10
CA GLY A 122 10.82 10.62 -10.45
C GLY A 122 9.59 11.03 -11.25
N ALA A 123 8.51 10.24 -11.19
CA ALA A 123 7.24 10.56 -11.86
C ALA A 123 6.56 11.80 -11.27
N LEU A 124 6.77 12.07 -9.97
CA LEU A 124 6.30 13.30 -9.31
C LEU A 124 7.22 14.51 -9.52
N GLY A 125 8.37 14.34 -10.18
CA GLY A 125 9.35 15.42 -10.39
C GLY A 125 10.06 15.85 -9.11
N THR A 126 10.23 14.92 -8.16
CA THR A 126 10.86 15.14 -6.85
C THR A 126 12.17 14.37 -6.72
N LYS A 127 12.91 14.53 -5.61
CA LYS A 127 14.18 13.80 -5.42
C LYS A 127 13.88 12.34 -5.10
N GLY A 128 14.68 11.38 -5.55
CA GLY A 128 14.47 9.94 -5.27
C GLY A 128 14.17 9.62 -3.79
N THR A 129 14.90 10.27 -2.87
CA THR A 129 14.68 10.16 -1.41
C THR A 129 13.28 10.59 -0.93
N ASP A 130 12.55 11.39 -1.70
CA ASP A 130 11.19 11.84 -1.37
C ASP A 130 10.17 10.70 -1.49
N GLY A 131 10.41 9.69 -2.34
CA GLY A 131 9.55 8.50 -2.42
C GLY A 131 9.43 7.78 -1.08
N VAL A 132 10.57 7.61 -0.39
CA VAL A 132 10.62 7.04 0.96
C VAL A 132 9.92 7.96 1.98
N ARG A 133 10.03 9.28 1.82
CA ARG A 133 9.31 10.23 2.69
C ARG A 133 7.80 10.17 2.50
N PHE A 134 7.32 9.94 1.27
CA PHE A 134 5.90 9.75 1.00
C PHE A 134 5.35 8.52 1.71
N LEU A 135 6.10 7.41 1.70
CA LEU A 135 5.75 6.23 2.49
C LEU A 135 5.58 6.58 3.97
N TYR A 136 6.60 7.15 4.61
CA TYR A 136 6.53 7.45 6.04
C TYR A 136 5.44 8.50 6.34
N GLY A 137 5.29 9.53 5.52
CA GLY A 137 4.22 10.52 5.68
C GLY A 137 2.81 9.96 5.46
N GLY A 138 2.70 8.87 4.70
CA GLY A 138 1.44 8.24 4.33
C GLY A 138 1.03 7.07 5.22
N VAL A 139 1.98 6.31 5.75
CA VAL A 139 1.69 5.04 6.44
C VAL A 139 1.22 5.21 7.89
N PHE A 140 1.53 6.33 8.54
CA PHE A 140 1.17 6.58 9.94
C PHE A 140 -0.24 7.16 10.09
N GLY A 141 -0.93 6.76 11.17
CA GLY A 141 -2.18 7.40 11.63
C GLY A 141 -3.44 6.57 11.46
N GLY A 142 -3.40 5.26 11.73
CA GLY A 142 -4.64 4.51 11.89
C GLY A 142 -4.46 3.12 12.49
N GLY A 143 -5.59 2.50 12.82
CA GLY A 143 -5.66 1.20 13.48
C GLY A 143 -5.94 0.07 12.51
N SER A 144 -5.81 -1.15 12.99
CA SER A 144 -6.25 -2.32 12.24
C SER A 144 -6.58 -3.48 13.18
N THR A 145 -7.54 -4.29 12.75
CA THR A 145 -7.88 -5.56 13.39
C THR A 145 -7.63 -6.67 12.40
N VAL A 146 -6.89 -7.71 12.80
CA VAL A 146 -6.62 -8.89 11.97
C VAL A 146 -7.12 -10.12 12.72
N PHE A 147 -7.71 -11.06 12.00
CA PHE A 147 -8.03 -12.38 12.53
C PHE A 147 -7.59 -13.46 11.54
N ALA A 148 -7.28 -14.63 12.09
CA ALA A 148 -7.06 -15.85 11.33
C ALA A 148 -7.90 -16.96 11.95
N ALA A 149 -8.66 -17.67 11.12
CA ALA A 149 -9.42 -18.86 11.50
C ALA A 149 -8.90 -20.05 10.70
N THR A 150 -8.69 -21.19 11.36
CA THR A 150 -8.17 -22.40 10.71
C THR A 150 -8.81 -23.66 11.29
N ARG A 151 -8.71 -24.78 10.56
CA ARG A 151 -9.14 -26.12 11.03
C ARG A 151 -10.61 -26.08 11.47
N SER A 152 -10.91 -26.53 12.70
CA SER A 152 -12.28 -26.58 13.23
C SER A 152 -12.96 -25.20 13.36
N ALA A 153 -12.23 -24.10 13.22
CA ALA A 153 -12.82 -22.76 13.17
C ALA A 153 -13.37 -22.37 11.79
N THR A 154 -13.19 -23.22 10.76
CA THR A 154 -13.72 -23.01 9.41
C THR A 154 -14.48 -24.24 8.93
N ALA A 155 -15.47 -24.05 8.04
CA ALA A 155 -16.39 -25.12 7.63
C ALA A 155 -15.71 -26.27 6.87
N ASP A 156 -14.60 -25.97 6.18
CA ASP A 156 -13.85 -26.90 5.33
C ASP A 156 -12.43 -27.17 5.84
N GLY A 157 -12.08 -26.66 7.03
CA GLY A 157 -10.75 -26.80 7.62
C GLY A 157 -9.67 -25.88 7.03
N ARG A 158 -9.97 -25.11 5.96
CA ARG A 158 -9.00 -24.21 5.32
C ARG A 158 -8.76 -22.94 6.13
N ALA A 159 -7.62 -22.29 5.94
CA ALA A 159 -7.32 -21.04 6.61
C ALA A 159 -8.10 -19.87 5.98
N ILE A 160 -8.70 -19.03 6.81
CA ILE A 160 -9.31 -17.75 6.44
C ILE A 160 -8.55 -16.67 7.20
N ILE A 161 -8.03 -15.68 6.47
CA ILE A 161 -7.41 -14.48 7.03
C ILE A 161 -8.31 -13.31 6.68
N GLY A 162 -8.69 -12.52 7.69
CA GLY A 162 -9.49 -11.32 7.50
C GLY A 162 -8.87 -10.14 8.23
N ARG A 163 -9.11 -8.95 7.69
CA ARG A 163 -8.60 -7.70 8.23
C ARG A 163 -9.58 -6.56 8.04
N ASN A 164 -9.76 -5.78 9.09
CA ASN A 164 -10.28 -4.42 9.01
C ASN A 164 -9.13 -3.43 9.16
N VAL A 165 -9.22 -2.36 8.39
CA VAL A 165 -8.23 -1.31 8.36
C VAL A 165 -8.92 0.02 8.64
N ASP A 166 -8.67 0.55 9.83
CA ASP A 166 -9.34 1.71 10.40
C ASP A 166 -8.44 2.93 10.26
N TRP A 167 -8.31 3.40 9.02
CA TRP A 167 -7.45 4.53 8.72
C TRP A 167 -8.23 5.81 8.42
N SER A 168 -7.62 6.96 8.72
CA SER A 168 -8.11 8.25 8.23
C SER A 168 -8.10 8.25 6.70
N ASP A 169 -9.27 8.48 6.09
CA ASP A 169 -9.40 8.71 4.65
C ASP A 169 -8.97 10.13 4.25
N ASP A 170 -8.54 10.94 5.24
CA ASP A 170 -8.17 12.34 5.12
C ASP A 170 -9.25 13.19 4.45
N SER A 171 -10.50 13.01 4.88
CA SER A 171 -11.68 13.65 4.28
C SER A 171 -11.95 13.15 2.86
N GLY A 172 -11.75 11.86 2.63
CA GLY A 172 -11.98 11.18 1.35
C GLY A 172 -10.86 11.32 0.31
N ARG A 173 -9.73 11.96 0.66
CA ARG A 173 -8.58 12.12 -0.24
C ARG A 173 -7.81 10.82 -0.48
N ARG A 174 -7.84 9.90 0.49
CA ARG A 174 -7.13 8.61 0.44
C ARG A 174 -8.06 7.46 0.05
N ARG A 175 -8.43 7.40 -1.23
CA ARG A 175 -9.15 6.23 -1.75
C ARG A 175 -8.27 4.97 -1.64
N PRO A 176 -8.80 3.82 -1.21
CA PRO A 176 -8.02 2.59 -1.15
C PRO A 176 -7.59 2.15 -2.55
N VAL A 177 -6.38 1.60 -2.63
CA VAL A 177 -5.79 1.05 -3.85
C VAL A 177 -5.48 -0.43 -3.62
N VAL A 178 -5.87 -1.27 -4.56
CA VAL A 178 -5.31 -2.63 -4.72
C VAL A 178 -4.44 -2.61 -5.96
N ALA A 179 -3.15 -2.84 -5.80
CA ALA A 179 -2.20 -2.95 -6.89
C ALA A 179 -1.82 -4.42 -7.09
N ARG A 180 -1.90 -4.90 -8.33
CA ARG A 180 -1.38 -6.17 -8.78
C ARG A 180 -0.04 -5.92 -9.47
N TYR A 181 1.00 -6.53 -8.93
CA TYR A 181 2.37 -6.39 -9.40
C TYR A 181 2.73 -7.59 -10.28
N HIS A 182 3.28 -7.29 -11.45
CA HIS A 182 3.78 -8.24 -12.43
C HIS A 182 5.28 -7.97 -12.67
N PRO A 183 6.15 -8.31 -11.69
CA PRO A 183 7.57 -8.05 -11.79
C PRO A 183 8.21 -8.91 -12.90
N GLU A 184 9.22 -8.35 -13.59
CA GLU A 184 9.94 -9.03 -14.68
C GLU A 184 11.27 -9.68 -14.27
N ASN A 185 11.68 -9.52 -13.01
CA ASN A 185 12.94 -10.03 -12.44
C ASN A 185 12.85 -11.50 -11.98
N GLY A 186 11.72 -12.17 -12.19
CA GLY A 186 11.46 -13.54 -11.73
C GLY A 186 10.79 -13.63 -10.36
N ASP A 187 10.49 -12.50 -9.71
CA ASP A 187 9.64 -12.47 -8.54
C ASP A 187 8.22 -12.95 -8.85
N LEU A 188 7.52 -13.39 -7.81
CA LEU A 188 6.15 -13.87 -7.92
C LEU A 188 5.17 -12.72 -8.20
N VAL A 189 4.13 -12.99 -8.97
CA VAL A 189 2.99 -12.06 -9.06
C VAL A 189 2.34 -11.91 -7.69
N TYR A 190 2.07 -10.67 -7.29
CA TYR A 190 1.45 -10.40 -5.99
C TYR A 190 0.46 -9.25 -6.02
N LEU A 191 -0.42 -9.23 -5.04
CA LEU A 191 -1.38 -8.17 -4.75
C LEU A 191 -0.95 -7.43 -3.50
N ALA A 192 -1.09 -6.11 -3.50
CA ALA A 192 -0.93 -5.26 -2.34
C ALA A 192 -2.15 -4.33 -2.22
N ALA A 193 -2.80 -4.34 -1.07
CA ALA A 193 -3.84 -3.37 -0.72
C ALA A 193 -3.27 -2.30 0.22
N SER A 194 -3.43 -1.04 -0.17
CA SER A 194 -2.87 0.12 0.52
C SER A 194 -3.57 1.40 0.07
N TRP A 195 -2.85 2.52 0.09
CA TRP A 195 -3.24 3.79 -0.49
C TRP A 195 -2.32 4.21 -1.65
N PRO A 196 -2.73 5.20 -2.44
CA PRO A 196 -1.85 5.83 -3.41
C PRO A 196 -0.50 6.16 -2.81
N LEU A 197 0.57 5.87 -3.55
CA LEU A 197 1.98 6.14 -3.21
C LEU A 197 2.54 5.34 -2.03
N ILE A 198 1.77 4.41 -1.45
CA ILE A 198 2.23 3.53 -0.38
C ILE A 198 2.64 2.19 -0.99
N ILE A 199 3.94 2.09 -1.28
CA ILE A 199 4.58 0.97 -1.97
C ILE A 199 4.82 -0.25 -1.08
N VAL A 200 4.60 -0.13 0.23
CA VAL A 200 4.67 -1.27 1.15
C VAL A 200 3.29 -1.92 1.27
N PRO A 201 3.19 -3.25 1.09
CA PRO A 201 1.93 -3.97 1.24
C PRO A 201 1.48 -3.97 2.70
N ILE A 202 0.46 -3.18 3.02
CA ILE A 202 -0.20 -3.27 4.34
C ILE A 202 -0.99 -4.58 4.44
N VAL A 203 -1.61 -4.98 3.33
CA VAL A 203 -2.17 -6.30 3.13
C VAL A 203 -1.64 -6.81 1.81
N GLY A 204 -1.15 -8.04 1.76
CA GLY A 204 -0.66 -8.62 0.52
C GLY A 204 -0.89 -10.11 0.41
N LEU A 205 -0.89 -10.59 -0.83
CA LEU A 205 -0.97 -12.00 -1.19
C LEU A 205 -0.17 -12.23 -2.46
N ASN A 206 0.73 -13.21 -2.47
CA ASN A 206 1.42 -13.63 -3.70
C ASN A 206 0.84 -14.94 -4.26
N GLU A 207 1.25 -15.30 -5.48
CA GLU A 207 0.76 -16.52 -6.15
C GLU A 207 1.19 -17.84 -5.50
N ALA A 208 2.20 -17.81 -4.63
CA ALA A 208 2.57 -18.96 -3.79
C ALA A 208 1.67 -19.12 -2.56
N GLY A 209 0.69 -18.22 -2.37
CA GLY A 209 -0.25 -18.27 -1.24
C GLY A 209 0.30 -17.67 0.06
N LEU A 210 1.43 -16.97 0.02
CA LEU A 210 1.91 -16.20 1.17
C LEU A 210 1.04 -14.96 1.34
N ALA A 211 0.32 -14.89 2.46
CA ALA A 211 -0.45 -13.73 2.86
C ALA A 211 0.26 -12.96 3.96
N ILE A 212 0.32 -11.63 3.82
CA ILE A 212 0.92 -10.73 4.81
C ILE A 212 -0.07 -9.67 5.27
N SER A 213 0.07 -9.24 6.52
CA SER A 213 -0.70 -8.16 7.08
C SER A 213 0.11 -7.41 8.13
N ILE A 214 0.17 -6.08 8.01
CA ILE A 214 0.94 -5.22 8.91
C ILE A 214 -0.01 -4.53 9.89
N ASN A 215 0.17 -4.78 11.18
CA ASN A 215 -0.48 -3.99 12.25
C ASN A 215 0.54 -2.99 12.81
N PHE A 216 0.11 -1.75 12.93
CA PHE A 216 0.84 -0.76 13.72
C PHE A 216 0.37 -0.89 15.16
N PHE A 217 1.32 -1.13 16.05
CA PHE A 217 1.09 -1.04 17.47
C PHE A 217 1.85 0.18 17.96
N ASP A 218 1.17 1.06 18.68
CA ASP A 218 1.88 1.94 19.60
C ASP A 218 2.47 1.01 20.67
N ALA A 219 3.73 0.65 20.49
CA ALA A 219 4.49 0.10 21.60
C ALA A 219 4.71 1.29 22.54
N ASP A 220 3.86 1.42 23.55
CA ASP A 220 3.86 2.49 24.56
C ASP A 220 5.24 2.72 25.23
N ASP A 221 6.23 1.84 24.97
CA ASP A 221 7.61 1.91 25.50
C ASP A 221 8.74 2.03 24.45
N MET A 222 8.46 2.10 23.14
CA MET A 222 9.53 2.35 22.18
C MET A 222 9.74 3.85 21.98
N ILE A 223 10.74 4.34 22.72
CA ILE A 223 11.23 5.72 22.83
C ILE A 223 10.58 6.45 24.01
N GLY A 224 11.05 6.09 25.21
CA GLY A 224 11.16 7.03 26.31
C GLY A 224 11.99 8.25 25.89
N LEU A 225 11.33 9.23 25.29
CA LEU A 225 11.72 10.63 25.22
C LEU A 225 10.52 11.45 25.71
N GLY A 226 10.16 11.21 26.97
CA GLY A 226 9.59 12.26 27.82
C GLY A 226 10.68 13.25 28.21
#